data_AF-A0A2D8KUT9-F1
#
_entry.id   AF-A0A2D8KUT9-F1
#
_cell.length_a   1.000
_cell.length_b   1.000
_cell.length_c   1.000
_cell.angle_alpha   90.00
_cell.angle_beta   90.00
_cell.angle_gamma   90.00
#
_symmetry.space_group_name_H-M   'P 1'
#
loop_
_entity.id
_entity.type
_entity.pdbx_description
1 polymer ?
#
loop_
_entity_poly.entity_id
_entity_poly.type
_entity_poly.pdbx_seq_one_letter_code
_entity_poly.pdbx_strand_id
1 'polypeptide(L)'
;LADHHVSLSFDESKAQSAIEQTYFKAGLKPPDRGSLHSITKLDEEATDRITDLMVRKKVLIKVETLLFHALNLERLKKEVKALKQGRSDNLQDEIKLDVTTFKERYEITRKFAIPLLGYLDRERITRRVGDFRIVI
;
A
#
# COMPACT_ATOMS: atom_id res chain seq x y z
N LEU A 1 -28.16 -13.29 -25.78
CA LEU A 1 -27.00 -13.88 -25.07
C LEU A 1 -25.78 -12.96 -25.01
N ALA A 2 -25.63 -11.97 -25.90
CA ALA A 2 -24.52 -11.00 -25.83
C ALA A 2 -24.67 -9.94 -24.72
N ASP A 3 -25.90 -9.50 -24.42
CA ASP A 3 -26.14 -8.37 -23.50
C ASP A 3 -25.75 -8.66 -22.05
N HIS A 4 -25.92 -9.90 -21.59
CA HIS A 4 -25.59 -10.29 -20.21
C HIS A 4 -24.07 -10.30 -19.95
N HIS A 5 -23.26 -10.72 -20.93
CA HIS A 5 -21.81 -10.72 -20.81
C HIS A 5 -21.23 -9.30 -20.85
N VAL A 6 -21.81 -8.43 -21.69
CA VAL A 6 -21.39 -7.01 -21.78
C VAL A 6 -21.74 -6.26 -20.49
N SER A 7 -22.93 -6.49 -19.92
CA SER A 7 -23.33 -5.88 -18.64
C SER A 7 -22.42 -6.29 -17.49
N LEU A 8 -22.11 -7.60 -17.38
CA LEU A 8 -21.24 -8.11 -16.32
C LEU A 8 -19.82 -7.50 -16.41
N SER A 9 -19.24 -7.46 -17.61
CA SER A 9 -17.91 -6.87 -17.83
C SER A 9 -17.87 -5.37 -17.50
N PHE A 10 -18.97 -4.65 -17.75
CA PHE A 10 -19.10 -3.25 -17.38
C PHE A 10 -19.17 -3.03 -15.87
N ASP A 11 -19.93 -3.87 -15.15
CA ASP A 11 -20.02 -3.80 -13.70
C ASP A 11 -18.70 -4.21 -13.02
N GLU A 12 -17.98 -5.20 -13.56
CA GLU A 12 -16.63 -5.56 -13.13
C GLU A 12 -15.64 -4.40 -13.34
N SER A 13 -15.71 -3.71 -14.49
CA SER A 13 -14.84 -2.57 -14.78
C SER A 13 -15.10 -1.39 -13.83
N LYS A 14 -16.37 -1.14 -13.49
CA LYS A 14 -16.76 -0.15 -12.47
C LYS A 14 -16.27 -0.54 -11.08
N ALA A 15 -16.44 -1.81 -10.70
CA ALA A 15 -15.98 -2.33 -9.43
C ALA A 15 -14.46 -2.22 -9.30
N GLN A 16 -13.70 -2.60 -10.34
CA GLN A 16 -12.25 -2.43 -10.39
C GLN A 16 -11.86 -0.97 -10.17
N SER A 17 -12.50 -0.04 -10.87
CA SER A 17 -12.25 1.40 -10.74
C SER A 17 -12.57 1.92 -9.33
N ALA A 18 -13.67 1.44 -8.72
CA ALA A 18 -14.07 1.82 -7.37
C ALA A 18 -13.07 1.31 -6.32
N ILE A 19 -12.63 0.05 -6.42
CA ILE A 19 -11.61 -0.55 -5.55
C ILE A 19 -10.29 0.24 -5.69
N GLU A 20 -9.84 0.49 -6.92
CA GLU A 20 -8.59 1.20 -7.18
C GLU A 20 -8.59 2.58 -6.55
N GLN A 21 -9.65 3.37 -6.81
CA GLN A 21 -9.80 4.70 -6.24
C GLN A 21 -9.87 4.67 -4.71
N THR A 22 -10.50 3.66 -4.13
CA THR A 22 -10.61 3.51 -2.68
C THR A 22 -9.22 3.33 -2.07
N TYR A 23 -8.43 2.38 -2.57
CA TYR A 23 -7.06 2.15 -2.08
C TYR A 23 -6.13 3.31 -2.39
N PHE A 24 -6.30 3.99 -3.52
CA PHE A 24 -5.51 5.17 -3.87
C PHE A 24 -5.78 6.34 -2.90
N LYS A 25 -7.05 6.68 -2.68
CA LYS A 25 -7.45 7.78 -1.78
C LYS A 25 -7.13 7.49 -0.31
N ALA A 26 -7.17 6.23 0.10
CA ALA A 26 -6.84 5.82 1.46
C ALA A 26 -5.35 6.02 1.82
N GLY A 27 -4.47 6.25 0.84
CA GLY A 27 -3.06 6.53 1.10
C GLY A 27 -2.36 5.36 1.80
N LEU A 28 -1.88 5.62 3.01
CA LEU A 28 -1.22 4.65 3.90
C LEU A 28 -2.15 4.06 4.97
N LYS A 29 -3.45 4.35 4.89
CA LYS A 29 -4.50 3.88 5.82
C LYS A 29 -5.56 3.07 5.04
N PRO A 30 -5.16 2.01 4.32
CA PRO A 30 -6.06 1.26 3.45
C PRO A 30 -7.23 0.64 4.24
N PRO A 31 -8.41 0.47 3.60
CA PRO A 31 -9.48 -0.32 4.19
C PRO A 31 -9.10 -1.80 4.27
N ASP A 32 -9.77 -2.52 5.14
CA ASP A 32 -9.67 -3.97 5.21
C ASP A 32 -10.31 -4.60 3.98
N ARG A 33 -9.70 -5.64 3.40
CA ARG A 33 -10.21 -6.28 2.17
C ARG A 33 -11.66 -6.74 2.30
N GLY A 34 -12.02 -7.27 3.48
CA GLY A 34 -13.39 -7.75 3.74
C GLY A 34 -14.46 -6.66 3.66
N SER A 35 -14.12 -5.37 3.72
CA SER A 35 -15.10 -4.29 3.58
C SER A 35 -15.38 -3.89 2.13
N LEU A 36 -14.64 -4.42 1.14
CA LEU A 36 -14.73 -3.99 -0.26
C LEU A 36 -16.08 -4.32 -0.90
N HIS A 37 -16.75 -5.41 -0.49
CA HIS A 37 -18.07 -5.79 -1.01
C HIS A 37 -19.15 -4.72 -0.72
N SER A 38 -18.94 -3.87 0.29
CA SER A 38 -19.85 -2.75 0.56
C SER A 38 -19.70 -1.60 -0.45
N ILE A 39 -18.62 -1.60 -1.22
CA ILE A 39 -18.21 -0.55 -2.16
C ILE A 39 -18.50 -1.00 -3.60
N THR A 40 -18.26 -2.27 -3.89
CA THR A 40 -18.60 -2.91 -5.17
C THR A 40 -20.03 -3.41 -5.08
N LYS A 41 -20.91 -3.02 -6.01
CA LYS A 41 -22.31 -3.54 -6.05
C LYS A 41 -22.38 -5.02 -6.47
N LEU A 42 -21.33 -5.78 -6.20
CA LEU A 42 -21.11 -7.17 -6.58
C LEU A 42 -21.13 -8.04 -5.34
N ASP A 43 -21.29 -9.34 -5.52
CA ASP A 43 -21.10 -10.30 -4.43
C ASP A 43 -19.63 -10.35 -3.97
N GLU A 44 -19.41 -10.98 -2.81
CA GLU A 44 -18.09 -11.10 -2.18
C GLU A 44 -17.10 -11.87 -3.06
N GLU A 45 -17.54 -12.96 -3.69
CA GLU A 45 -16.70 -13.80 -4.54
C GLU A 45 -16.19 -13.03 -5.77
N ALA A 46 -17.07 -12.31 -6.46
CA ALA A 46 -16.71 -11.46 -7.59
C ALA A 46 -15.77 -10.32 -7.18
N THR A 47 -16.05 -9.69 -6.03
CA THR A 47 -15.20 -8.63 -5.48
C THR A 47 -13.79 -9.14 -5.17
N ASP A 48 -13.69 -10.35 -4.60
CA ASP A 48 -12.41 -11.00 -4.30
C ASP A 48 -11.65 -11.38 -5.58
N ARG A 49 -12.32 -11.97 -6.57
CA ARG A 49 -11.69 -12.31 -7.86
C ARG A 49 -11.12 -11.08 -8.56
N ILE A 50 -11.85 -9.96 -8.56
CA ILE A 50 -11.38 -8.68 -9.12
C ILE A 50 -10.18 -8.15 -8.33
N THR A 51 -10.26 -8.16 -7.00
CA THR A 51 -9.16 -7.70 -6.13
C THR A 51 -7.89 -8.52 -6.37
N ASP A 52 -8.01 -9.84 -6.50
CA ASP A 52 -6.88 -10.73 -6.81
C ASP A 52 -6.30 -10.49 -8.20
N LEU A 53 -7.14 -10.19 -9.19
CA LEU A 53 -6.67 -9.76 -10.50
C LEU A 53 -5.86 -8.46 -10.40
N MET A 54 -6.31 -7.49 -9.61
CA MET A 54 -5.59 -6.23 -9.39
C MET A 54 -4.24 -6.44 -8.68
N VAL A 55 -4.17 -7.39 -7.74
CA VAL A 55 -2.90 -7.80 -7.10
C VAL A 55 -1.96 -8.44 -8.13
N ARG A 56 -2.46 -9.37 -8.96
CA ARG A 56 -1.67 -9.99 -10.04
C ARG A 56 -1.14 -8.96 -11.04
N LYS A 57 -1.95 -7.94 -11.36
CA LYS A 57 -1.58 -6.80 -12.23
C LYS A 57 -0.70 -5.75 -11.55
N LYS A 58 -0.37 -5.92 -10.26
CA LYS A 58 0.41 -4.98 -9.44
C LYS A 58 -0.21 -3.57 -9.33
N VAL A 59 -1.52 -3.45 -9.52
CA VAL A 59 -2.26 -2.21 -9.20
C VAL A 59 -2.36 -2.07 -7.68
N LEU A 60 -2.68 -3.18 -7.01
CA LEU A 60 -2.60 -3.33 -5.57
C LEU A 60 -1.40 -4.20 -5.21
N ILE A 61 -0.74 -3.88 -4.11
CA ILE A 61 0.40 -4.62 -3.59
C ILE A 61 0.06 -5.13 -2.20
N LYS A 62 0.25 -6.43 -1.99
CA LYS A 62 0.08 -7.06 -0.69
C LYS A 62 1.30 -6.78 0.20
N VAL A 63 1.04 -6.19 1.35
CA VAL A 63 2.03 -5.93 2.40
C VAL A 63 1.53 -6.61 3.68
N GLU A 64 2.10 -7.78 3.98
CA GLU A 64 1.58 -8.68 5.00
C GLU A 64 0.10 -9.03 4.76
N THR A 65 -0.80 -8.65 5.67
CA THR A 65 -2.25 -8.88 5.56
C THR A 65 -2.99 -7.72 4.89
N LEU A 66 -2.32 -6.61 4.61
CA LEU A 66 -2.91 -5.40 4.05
C LEU A 66 -2.68 -5.30 2.53
N LEU A 67 -3.56 -4.57 1.86
CA LEU A 67 -3.40 -4.18 0.47
C LEU A 67 -3.18 -2.67 0.39
N PHE A 68 -2.26 -2.24 -0.47
CA PHE A 68 -2.00 -0.83 -0.73
C PHE A 68 -2.01 -0.57 -2.23
N HIS A 69 -2.41 0.63 -2.63
CA HIS A 69 -2.22 1.04 -4.02
C HIS A 69 -0.73 1.19 -4.34
N ALA A 70 -0.29 0.65 -5.49
CA ALA A 70 1.12 0.66 -5.88
C ALA A 70 1.71 2.09 -5.89
N LEU A 71 0.99 3.07 -6.45
CA LEU A 71 1.44 4.47 -6.46
C LEU A 71 1.64 5.06 -5.05
N ASN A 72 0.86 4.65 -4.04
CA ASN A 72 1.05 5.14 -2.67
C ASN A 72 2.33 4.56 -2.05
N LEU A 73 2.63 3.29 -2.33
CA LEU A 73 3.90 2.70 -1.92
C LEU A 73 5.09 3.33 -2.64
N GLU A 74 4.98 3.61 -3.94
CA GLU A 74 6.03 4.33 -4.68
C GLU A 74 6.28 5.73 -4.12
N ARG A 75 5.23 6.47 -3.77
CA ARG A 75 5.34 7.78 -3.09
C ARG A 75 6.05 7.63 -1.74
N LEU A 76 5.63 6.67 -0.93
CA LEU A 76 6.28 6.39 0.36
C LEU A 76 7.78 6.08 0.19
N LYS A 77 8.16 5.21 -0.77
CA LYS A 77 9.57 4.90 -1.04
C LYS A 77 10.37 6.16 -1.40
N LYS A 78 9.81 7.03 -2.25
CA LYS A 78 10.44 8.29 -2.66
C LYS A 78 10.61 9.25 -1.48
N GLU A 79 9.57 9.42 -0.67
CA GLU A 79 9.59 10.30 0.51
C GLU A 79 10.61 9.83 1.55
N VAL A 80 10.68 8.52 1.83
CA VAL A 80 11.66 7.97 2.77
C VAL A 80 13.08 8.14 2.24
N LYS A 81 13.34 7.84 0.97
CA LYS A 81 14.65 8.09 0.33
C LYS A 81 15.04 9.58 0.37
N ALA A 82 14.07 10.47 0.19
CA ALA A 82 14.31 11.90 0.24
C ALA A 82 14.79 12.39 1.61
N LEU A 83 14.53 11.65 2.69
CA LEU A 83 15.06 11.98 4.02
C LEU A 83 16.59 11.99 4.07
N LYS A 84 17.27 11.26 3.18
CA LYS A 84 18.74 11.24 3.09
C LYS A 84 19.30 12.34 2.18
N GLN A 85 18.47 12.97 1.34
CA GLN A 85 18.94 13.96 0.36
C GLN A 85 19.60 15.15 1.07
N GLY A 86 20.83 15.49 0.64
CA GLY A 86 21.61 16.59 1.20
C GLY A 86 22.46 16.24 2.44
N ARG A 87 22.53 14.96 2.84
CA ARG A 87 23.42 14.48 3.89
C ARG A 87 24.62 13.72 3.31
N SER A 88 25.76 13.78 4.00
CA SER A 88 26.98 13.04 3.65
C SER A 88 26.79 11.54 3.90
N ASP A 89 27.57 10.68 3.22
CA ASP A 89 27.59 9.22 3.43
C ASP A 89 28.30 8.80 4.73
N ASN A 90 28.53 9.74 5.65
CA ASN A 90 29.13 9.46 6.94
C ASN A 90 28.12 8.77 7.86
N LEU A 91 28.59 7.77 8.63
CA LEU A 91 27.77 7.02 9.60
C LEU A 91 27.08 7.92 10.65
N GLN A 92 27.59 9.12 10.88
CA GLN A 92 27.03 10.09 11.83
C GLN A 92 25.76 10.79 11.29
N ASP A 93 25.55 10.74 9.97
CA ASP A 93 24.45 11.41 9.25
C ASP A 93 23.30 10.44 8.88
N GLU A 94 23.36 9.20 9.36
CA GLU A 94 22.33 8.18 9.12
C GLU A 94 20.96 8.59 9.67
N ILE A 95 19.92 8.44 8.86
CA ILE A 95 18.55 8.69 9.28
C ILE A 95 17.97 7.45 9.94
N LYS A 96 17.80 7.56 11.25
CA LYS A 96 17.13 6.56 12.08
C LYS A 96 15.62 6.77 12.03
N LEU A 97 14.91 5.73 11.65
CA LEU A 97 13.45 5.63 11.69
C LEU A 97 13.06 4.49 12.63
N ASP A 98 12.33 4.81 13.69
CA ASP A 98 11.67 3.82 14.52
C ASP A 98 10.16 3.80 14.25
N VAL A 99 9.44 2.89 14.91
CA VAL A 99 7.99 2.78 14.74
C VAL A 99 7.26 4.05 15.20
N THR A 100 7.76 4.74 16.23
CA THR A 100 7.10 5.91 16.80
C THR A 100 7.20 7.11 15.86
N THR A 101 8.42 7.45 15.45
CA THR A 101 8.72 8.53 14.50
C THR A 101 8.06 8.31 13.14
N PHE A 102 7.99 7.05 12.67
CA PHE A 102 7.29 6.74 11.42
C PHE A 102 5.78 6.97 11.53
N LYS A 103 5.15 6.56 12.64
CA LYS A 103 3.73 6.80 12.90
C LYS A 103 3.40 8.29 12.93
N GLU A 104 4.21 9.08 13.63
CA GLU A 104 4.02 10.53 13.74
C GLU A 104 4.16 11.20 12.38
N ARG A 105 5.20 10.86 11.61
CA ARG A 105 5.44 11.41 10.27
C ARG A 105 4.29 11.17 9.30
N TYR A 106 3.72 9.97 9.31
CA TYR A 106 2.69 9.56 8.36
C TYR A 106 1.27 9.59 8.95
N GLU A 107 1.14 10.04 10.20
CA GLU A 107 -0.10 10.09 10.97
C GLU A 107 -0.87 8.75 10.98
N ILE A 108 -0.15 7.64 11.07
CA ILE A 108 -0.71 6.28 11.02
C ILE A 108 -0.57 5.55 12.36
N THR A 109 -1.35 4.47 12.51
CA THR A 109 -1.27 3.58 13.67
C THR A 109 -0.22 2.48 13.47
N ARG A 110 0.09 1.71 14.54
CA ARG A 110 1.01 0.56 14.46
C ARG A 110 0.54 -0.50 13.45
N LYS A 111 -0.78 -0.66 13.29
CA LYS A 111 -1.41 -1.57 12.31
C LYS A 111 -0.85 -1.35 10.90
N PHE A 112 -0.59 -0.09 10.53
CA PHE A 112 -0.07 0.27 9.20
C PHE A 112 1.45 0.48 9.21
N ALA A 113 2.00 1.09 10.27
CA ALA A 113 3.42 1.42 10.34
C ALA A 113 4.34 0.19 10.30
N ILE A 114 4.02 -0.86 11.07
CA ILE A 114 4.89 -2.05 11.16
C ILE A 114 4.98 -2.77 9.80
N PRO A 115 3.86 -3.08 9.11
CA PRO A 115 3.93 -3.70 7.79
C PRO A 115 4.64 -2.84 6.75
N LEU A 116 4.41 -1.51 6.75
CA LEU A 116 5.07 -0.59 5.81
C LEU A 116 6.57 -0.50 6.04
N LEU A 117 7.03 -0.46 7.29
CA LEU A 117 8.46 -0.51 7.61
C LEU A 117 9.09 -1.83 7.16
N GLY A 118 8.40 -2.97 7.36
CA GLY A 118 8.85 -4.25 6.84
C GLY A 118 8.87 -4.32 5.31
N TYR A 119 7.93 -3.64 4.65
CA TYR A 119 7.94 -3.47 3.19
C TYR A 119 9.14 -2.65 2.71
N LEU A 120 9.43 -1.52 3.36
CA LEU A 120 10.59 -0.68 3.05
C LEU A 120 11.91 -1.43 3.24
N ASP A 121 11.99 -2.32 4.23
CA ASP A 121 13.14 -3.21 4.42
C ASP A 121 13.32 -4.16 3.22
N ARG A 122 12.25 -4.82 2.77
CA ARG A 122 12.28 -5.73 1.61
C ARG A 122 12.62 -5.01 0.31
N GLU A 123 12.16 -3.78 0.16
CA GLU A 123 12.42 -2.91 -1.00
C GLU A 123 13.82 -2.25 -0.95
N ARG A 124 14.64 -2.57 0.06
CA ARG A 124 15.98 -1.98 0.28
C ARG A 124 15.96 -0.46 0.34
N ILE A 125 14.90 0.09 0.93
CA ILE A 125 14.77 1.51 1.25
C ILE A 125 15.27 1.77 2.67
N THR A 126 15.01 0.83 3.57
CA THR A 126 15.50 0.85 4.94
C THR A 126 16.22 -0.45 5.28
N ARG A 127 17.03 -0.41 6.34
CA ARG A 127 17.62 -1.61 6.93
C ARG A 127 17.43 -1.56 8.45
N ARG A 128 16.87 -2.62 9.02
CA ARG A 128 16.70 -2.73 10.47
C ARG A 128 18.06 -2.92 11.17
N VAL A 129 18.28 -2.15 12.23
CA VAL A 129 19.43 -2.24 13.15
C VAL A 129 18.89 -2.11 14.57
N GLY A 130 18.79 -3.24 15.27
CA GLY A 130 18.13 -3.32 16.57
C GLY A 130 16.67 -2.88 16.49
N ASP A 131 16.34 -1.82 17.23
CA ASP A 131 14.98 -1.28 17.37
C ASP A 131 14.63 -0.17 16.37
N PHE A 132 15.62 0.30 15.60
CA PHE A 132 15.43 1.32 14.57
C PHE A 132 15.79 0.78 13.18
N ARG A 133 15.53 1.61 12.18
CA ARG A 133 15.92 1.40 10.79
C ARG A 133 16.76 2.55 10.30
N ILE A 134 17.76 2.24 9.49
CA ILE A 134 18.54 3.23 8.77
C ILE A 134 17.96 3.34 7.36
N VAL A 135 17.74 4.57 6.90
CA VAL A 135 17.42 4.85 5.49
C VAL A 135 18.67 4.65 4.64
N ILE A 136 18.56 3.84 3.58
CA ILE A 136 19.67 3.47 2.69
C ILE A 136 19.83 4.51 1.57
#